data_AF-A0A952U4D4-F1
#
_entry.id   AF-A0A952U4D4-F1
#
_cell.length_a   1.000
_cell.length_b   1.000
_cell.length_c   1.000
_cell.angle_alpha   90.00
_cell.angle_beta   90.00
_cell.angle_gamma   90.00
#
_symmetry.space_group_name_H-M   'P 1'
#
loop_
_entity.id
_entity.type
_entity.pdbx_description
1 polymer ?
#
loop_
_entity_poly.entity_id
_entity_poly.type
_entity_poly.pdbx_seq_one_letter_code
_entity_poly.pdbx_strand_id
1 'polypeptide(L)'
;MSLHYYSTACIVVLLLATLSGSALALAAETQSPSAARQRVSSYEVFNKSKKRDNSKIQYMQSEISLRNDDVNRAVSMGRRAVELDPNDIDARVALGEALYQKIKKSKKKPKPEVYNECVKTWLMVLRNIVGDESNMGYKGISIPLAERFYEDEDRTILARTRLTAVCGRVPKFWETNKKFLDKVLLPEASTSVAGTVISGSNSGDSTRENSEK
;
A
#
# COMPACT_ATOMS: atom_id res chain seq x y z
N MET A 1 -100.93 28.65 2.20
CA MET A 1 -101.27 29.80 3.09
C MET A 1 -101.15 29.26 4.51
N SER A 2 -100.25 29.66 5.39
CA SER A 2 -99.40 30.85 5.50
C SER A 2 -98.18 30.54 6.37
N LEU A 3 -97.14 31.36 6.21
CA LEU A 3 -95.85 31.36 6.92
C LEU A 3 -95.96 31.69 8.44
N HIS A 4 -94.78 31.61 9.08
CA HIS A 4 -94.33 32.15 10.38
C HIS A 4 -94.34 31.11 11.52
N TYR A 5 -93.26 30.78 12.22
CA TYR A 5 -92.34 31.65 12.95
C TYR A 5 -90.97 30.98 13.19
N TYR A 6 -89.88 31.72 12.92
CA TYR A 6 -88.59 31.56 13.57
C TYR A 6 -88.69 32.02 15.03
N SER A 7 -87.85 31.49 15.93
CA SER A 7 -87.20 32.20 17.06
C SER A 7 -87.19 31.37 18.36
N THR A 8 -86.10 31.52 19.11
CA THR A 8 -85.87 31.12 20.50
C THR A 8 -85.75 29.62 20.83
N ALA A 9 -84.56 29.05 20.65
CA ALA A 9 -83.94 28.15 21.65
C ALA A 9 -82.47 27.80 21.28
N CYS A 10 -81.71 28.78 20.78
CA CYS A 10 -80.27 28.81 21.05
C CYS A 10 -80.10 29.61 22.33
N ILE A 11 -79.21 29.15 23.21
CA ILE A 11 -78.83 29.68 24.53
C ILE A 11 -79.40 28.84 25.68
N VAL A 12 -78.50 28.49 26.60
CA VAL A 12 -78.66 27.71 27.85
C VAL A 12 -78.54 26.20 27.74
N VAL A 13 -77.36 25.70 27.32
CA VAL A 13 -76.60 24.71 28.13
C VAL A 13 -75.11 24.97 27.88
N LEU A 14 -74.60 26.02 28.50
CA LEU A 14 -73.17 26.24 28.72
C LEU A 14 -72.98 26.31 30.23
N LEU A 15 -71.93 25.63 30.70
CA LEU A 15 -71.38 25.60 32.06
C LEU A 15 -71.97 24.55 33.01
N LEU A 16 -71.28 23.40 33.09
CA LEU A 16 -70.52 23.03 34.29
C LEU A 16 -69.48 21.95 33.95
N ALA A 17 -68.31 22.08 34.60
CA ALA A 17 -67.15 21.17 34.63
C ALA A 17 -66.13 21.26 33.49
N THR A 18 -65.28 22.28 33.63
CA THR A 18 -63.90 22.34 33.16
C THR A 18 -62.97 21.36 33.91
N LEU A 19 -61.80 21.11 33.28
CA LEU A 19 -60.58 20.39 33.69
C LEU A 19 -60.56 18.92 33.26
N SER A 20 -59.52 18.37 32.62
CA SER A 20 -58.24 18.86 32.10
C SER A 20 -57.57 17.64 31.47
N GLY A 21 -56.73 17.84 30.46
CA GLY A 21 -55.72 16.83 30.10
C GLY A 21 -55.93 16.19 28.74
N SER A 22 -55.32 16.83 27.75
CA SER A 22 -54.66 16.22 26.59
C SER A 22 -54.36 14.71 26.69
N ALA A 23 -54.91 13.93 25.75
CA ALA A 23 -54.28 12.72 25.24
C ALA A 23 -54.61 12.58 23.74
N LEU A 24 -53.96 13.44 22.96
CA LEU A 24 -53.77 13.24 21.53
C LEU A 24 -52.87 12.01 21.32
N ALA A 25 -53.02 11.38 20.16
CA ALA A 25 -52.14 10.36 19.58
C ALA A 25 -52.34 8.92 20.09
N LEU A 26 -53.31 8.25 19.48
CA LEU A 26 -53.06 7.12 18.57
C LEU A 26 -51.64 6.52 18.70
N ALA A 27 -51.43 5.67 19.70
CA ALA A 27 -50.30 4.74 19.73
C ALA A 27 -50.62 3.58 18.76
N ALA A 28 -50.67 3.89 17.46
CA ALA A 28 -50.31 2.93 16.46
C ALA A 28 -48.81 2.73 16.62
N GLU A 29 -48.45 1.68 17.37
CA GLU A 29 -47.08 1.24 17.51
C GLU A 29 -46.58 0.85 16.13
N THR A 30 -46.03 1.84 15.44
CA THR A 30 -45.25 1.66 14.24
C THR A 30 -44.13 0.71 14.62
N GLN A 31 -44.29 -0.56 14.25
CA GLN A 31 -43.17 -1.41 13.92
C GLN A 31 -42.38 -0.66 12.83
N SER A 32 -41.49 0.22 13.28
CA SER A 32 -40.35 0.60 12.47
C SER A 32 -39.74 -0.71 12.01
N PRO A 33 -39.59 -0.96 10.70
CA PRO A 33 -38.84 -2.11 10.27
C PRO A 33 -37.45 -1.88 10.85
N SER A 34 -37.14 -2.60 11.93
CA SER A 34 -35.81 -2.72 12.49
C SER A 34 -34.96 -3.15 11.30
N ALA A 35 -34.28 -2.17 10.70
CA ALA A 35 -33.47 -2.35 9.52
C ALA A 35 -32.56 -3.51 9.89
N ALA A 36 -32.80 -4.66 9.24
CA ALA A 36 -32.13 -5.91 9.54
C ALA A 36 -30.68 -5.55 9.81
N ARG A 37 -30.22 -5.73 11.06
CA ARG A 37 -28.86 -5.37 11.48
C ARG A 37 -27.96 -6.17 10.56
N GLN A 38 -27.55 -5.54 9.47
CA GLN A 38 -26.79 -6.20 8.43
C GLN A 38 -25.54 -6.62 9.18
N ARG A 39 -25.27 -7.94 9.28
CA ARG A 39 -23.99 -8.43 9.76
C ARG A 39 -22.97 -8.02 8.72
N VAL A 40 -22.61 -6.74 8.74
CA VAL A 40 -21.45 -6.24 8.03
C VAL A 40 -20.27 -6.94 8.68
N SER A 41 -19.60 -7.78 7.91
CA SER A 41 -18.33 -8.35 8.34
C SER A 41 -17.41 -7.21 8.74
N SER A 42 -16.57 -7.40 9.77
CA SER A 42 -15.56 -6.38 10.14
C SER A 42 -14.75 -5.92 8.92
N TYR A 43 -14.59 -6.81 7.92
CA TYR A 43 -14.00 -6.51 6.62
C TYR A 43 -14.80 -5.51 5.78
N GLU A 44 -16.13 -5.62 5.74
CA GLU A 44 -17.00 -4.71 4.97
C GLU A 44 -17.08 -3.32 5.60
N VAL A 45 -17.13 -3.23 6.93
CA VAL A 45 -17.10 -1.93 7.64
C VAL A 45 -15.81 -1.18 7.35
N PHE A 46 -14.69 -1.91 7.35
CA PHE A 46 -13.37 -1.35 7.05
C PHE A 46 -13.27 -0.81 5.62
N ASN A 47 -13.87 -1.52 4.66
CA ASN A 47 -13.82 -1.16 3.24
C ASN A 47 -14.88 -0.11 2.82
N LYS A 48 -15.97 0.04 3.59
CA LYS A 48 -17.04 1.02 3.32
C LYS A 48 -16.62 2.46 3.63
N SER A 49 -15.50 2.65 4.34
CA SER A 49 -14.79 3.93 4.51
C SER A 49 -14.11 4.37 3.19
N LYS A 50 -14.91 4.66 2.17
CA LYS A 50 -14.51 4.86 0.77
C LYS A 50 -13.72 6.16 0.48
N LYS A 51 -13.10 6.81 1.49
CA LYS A 51 -12.35 8.08 1.35
C LYS A 51 -11.13 8.24 2.27
N ARG A 52 -10.56 7.16 2.79
CA ARG A 52 -9.19 7.21 3.34
C ARG A 52 -8.37 6.13 2.68
N ASP A 53 -7.76 6.51 1.56
CA ASP A 53 -6.59 5.82 1.02
C ASP A 53 -5.54 5.80 2.14
N ASN A 54 -5.52 4.71 2.90
CA ASN A 54 -4.65 4.52 4.05
C ASN A 54 -3.72 3.36 3.74
N SER A 55 -2.42 3.63 3.66
CA SER A 55 -1.37 2.62 3.43
C SER A 55 -1.55 1.40 4.32
N LYS A 56 -1.89 1.62 5.61
CA LYS A 56 -2.08 0.56 6.60
C LYS A 56 -3.15 -0.45 6.19
N ILE A 57 -4.27 0.05 5.66
CA ILE A 57 -5.39 -0.78 5.20
C ILE A 57 -4.94 -1.68 4.06
N GLN A 58 -4.22 -1.09 3.09
CA GLN A 58 -3.80 -1.78 1.88
C GLN A 58 -2.78 -2.87 2.18
N TYR A 59 -1.77 -2.61 3.03
CA TYR A 59 -0.81 -3.67 3.35
C TYR A 59 -1.45 -4.76 4.20
N MET A 60 -2.36 -4.44 5.14
CA MET A 60 -3.09 -5.49 5.90
C MET A 60 -3.91 -6.38 4.96
N GLN A 61 -4.55 -5.79 3.93
CA GLN A 61 -5.23 -6.57 2.89
C GLN A 61 -4.25 -7.44 2.09
N SER A 62 -3.02 -6.99 1.86
CA SER A 62 -1.96 -7.81 1.26
C SER A 62 -1.66 -9.05 2.11
N GLU A 63 -1.44 -8.87 3.41
CA GLU A 63 -1.16 -9.98 4.34
C GLU A 63 -2.30 -10.97 4.44
N ILE A 64 -3.55 -10.48 4.51
CA ILE A 64 -4.74 -11.35 4.49
C ILE A 64 -4.80 -12.13 3.19
N SER A 65 -4.51 -11.49 2.05
CA SER A 65 -4.50 -12.15 0.74
C SER A 65 -3.41 -13.24 0.68
N LEU A 66 -2.24 -13.01 1.28
CA LEU A 66 -1.19 -14.02 1.41
C LEU A 66 -1.62 -15.23 2.24
N ARG A 67 -2.30 -15.00 3.36
CA ARG A 67 -2.86 -16.08 4.20
C ARG A 67 -3.92 -16.90 3.46
N ASN A 68 -4.66 -16.25 2.56
CA ASN A 68 -5.64 -16.87 1.68
C ASN A 68 -5.05 -17.49 0.41
N ASP A 69 -3.71 -17.59 0.32
CA ASP A 69 -2.98 -18.13 -0.82
C ASP A 69 -3.06 -17.31 -2.13
N ASP A 70 -3.78 -16.17 -2.12
CA ASP A 70 -3.96 -15.26 -3.26
C ASP A 70 -2.78 -14.28 -3.37
N VAL A 71 -1.70 -14.78 -3.97
CA VAL A 71 -0.45 -14.04 -4.12
C VAL A 71 -0.57 -12.88 -5.11
N ASN A 72 -1.38 -13.00 -6.15
CA ASN A 72 -1.52 -11.93 -7.14
C ASN A 72 -2.23 -10.72 -6.55
N ARG A 73 -3.29 -10.96 -5.79
CA ARG A 73 -3.97 -9.90 -5.05
C ARG A 73 -3.07 -9.29 -3.99
N ALA A 74 -2.30 -10.11 -3.27
CA ALA A 74 -1.33 -9.61 -2.29
C ALA A 74 -0.33 -8.62 -2.92
N VAL A 75 0.28 -8.98 -4.05
CA VAL A 75 1.21 -8.07 -4.76
C VAL A 75 0.51 -6.77 -5.16
N SER A 76 -0.72 -6.83 -5.65
CA SER A 76 -1.48 -5.62 -6.03
C SER A 76 -1.75 -4.70 -4.84
N MET A 77 -2.17 -5.26 -3.70
CA MET A 77 -2.47 -4.49 -2.49
C MET A 77 -1.20 -3.95 -1.83
N GLY A 78 -0.11 -4.73 -1.83
CA GLY A 78 1.19 -4.30 -1.35
C GLY A 78 1.78 -3.14 -2.17
N ARG A 79 1.68 -3.20 -3.51
CA ARG A 79 2.10 -2.09 -4.38
C ARG A 79 1.28 -0.84 -4.10
N ARG A 80 -0.05 -0.99 -3.96
CA ARG A 80 -0.91 0.13 -3.61
C ARG A 80 -0.56 0.74 -2.27
N ALA A 81 -0.23 -0.08 -1.26
CA ALA A 81 0.21 0.42 0.04
C ALA A 81 1.47 1.30 -0.09
N VAL A 82 2.49 0.83 -0.80
CA VAL A 82 3.74 1.58 -1.04
C VAL A 82 3.52 2.84 -1.89
N GLU A 83 2.55 2.82 -2.81
CA GLU A 83 2.16 4.03 -3.57
C GLU A 83 1.52 5.09 -2.67
N LEU A 84 0.74 4.66 -1.67
CA LEU A 84 0.06 5.58 -0.74
C LEU A 84 1.02 6.16 0.28
N ASP A 85 1.92 5.34 0.82
CA ASP A 85 2.98 5.78 1.70
C ASP A 85 4.31 5.09 1.34
N PRO A 86 5.18 5.78 0.56
CA PRO A 86 6.49 5.26 0.23
C PRO A 86 7.43 5.11 1.42
N ASN A 87 7.15 5.80 2.54
CA ASN A 87 7.97 5.75 3.76
C ASN A 87 7.47 4.72 4.79
N ASP A 88 6.37 4.02 4.50
CA ASP A 88 5.85 2.96 5.37
C ASP A 88 6.66 1.66 5.19
N ILE A 89 7.44 1.31 6.22
CA ILE A 89 8.25 0.08 6.22
C ILE A 89 7.38 -1.18 6.24
N ASP A 90 6.23 -1.17 6.93
CA ASP A 90 5.34 -2.33 7.00
C ASP A 90 4.72 -2.60 5.63
N ALA A 91 4.30 -1.55 4.92
CA ALA A 91 3.84 -1.65 3.54
C ALA A 91 4.92 -2.25 2.63
N ARG A 92 6.18 -1.83 2.81
CA ARG A 92 7.29 -2.32 2.01
C ARG A 92 7.64 -3.78 2.31
N VAL A 93 7.59 -4.20 3.58
CA VAL A 93 7.76 -5.59 3.99
C VAL A 93 6.63 -6.46 3.42
N ALA A 94 5.38 -6.01 3.50
CA ALA A 94 4.24 -6.74 2.94
C ALA A 94 4.35 -6.93 1.42
N LEU A 95 4.82 -5.91 0.69
CA LEU A 95 5.12 -6.04 -0.74
C LEU A 95 6.28 -7.03 -0.99
N GLY A 96 7.36 -6.94 -0.21
CA GLY A 96 8.51 -7.83 -0.32
C GLY A 96 8.14 -9.30 -0.12
N GLU A 97 7.31 -9.60 0.88
CA GLU A 97 6.83 -10.95 1.14
C GLU A 97 5.88 -11.43 0.02
N ALA A 98 4.99 -10.57 -0.46
CA ALA A 98 4.10 -10.91 -1.57
C ALA A 98 4.87 -11.28 -2.85
N LEU A 99 5.88 -10.48 -3.20
CA LEU A 99 6.75 -10.74 -4.34
C LEU A 99 7.59 -12.02 -4.15
N TYR A 100 8.12 -12.22 -2.94
CA TYR A 100 8.87 -13.43 -2.60
C TYR A 100 8.03 -14.69 -2.78
N GLN A 101 6.80 -14.70 -2.25
CA GLN A 101 5.89 -15.83 -2.40
C GLN A 101 5.51 -16.05 -3.87
N LYS A 102 5.39 -14.98 -4.66
CA LYS A 102 5.12 -15.08 -6.11
C LYS A 102 6.25 -15.79 -6.85
N ILE A 103 7.49 -15.46 -6.50
CA ILE A 103 8.68 -16.10 -7.06
C ILE A 103 8.75 -17.56 -6.60
N LYS A 104 8.57 -17.82 -5.30
CA LYS A 104 8.64 -19.16 -4.70
C LYS A 104 7.60 -20.12 -5.26
N LYS A 105 6.37 -19.67 -5.49
CA LYS A 105 5.29 -20.49 -6.07
C LYS A 105 5.45 -20.72 -7.57
N SER A 106 6.17 -19.85 -8.27
CA SER A 106 6.41 -20.02 -9.70
C SER A 106 7.33 -21.21 -9.93
N LYS A 107 6.85 -22.21 -10.67
CA LYS A 107 7.69 -23.34 -11.15
C LYS A 107 8.70 -22.93 -12.23
N LYS A 108 8.45 -21.80 -12.90
CA LYS A 108 9.27 -21.27 -13.99
C LYS A 108 10.19 -20.19 -13.46
N LYS A 109 11.26 -19.89 -14.22
CA LYS A 109 12.13 -18.72 -13.96
C LYS A 109 11.25 -17.47 -13.80
N PRO A 110 11.44 -16.70 -12.71
CA PRO A 110 10.64 -15.51 -12.46
C PRO A 110 10.85 -14.48 -13.56
N LYS A 111 9.81 -13.69 -13.85
CA LYS A 111 9.93 -12.56 -14.77
C LYS A 111 10.97 -11.56 -14.22
N PRO A 112 11.85 -10.99 -15.06
CA PRO A 112 12.86 -10.02 -14.62
C PRO A 112 12.26 -8.89 -13.79
N GLU A 113 11.14 -8.30 -14.24
CA GLU A 113 10.41 -7.26 -13.50
C GLU A 113 10.11 -7.63 -12.04
N VAL A 114 9.45 -8.78 -11.82
CA VAL A 114 9.02 -9.23 -10.48
C VAL A 114 10.23 -9.57 -9.61
N TYR A 115 11.25 -10.19 -10.21
CA TYR A 115 12.48 -10.54 -9.52
C TYR A 115 13.25 -9.29 -9.06
N ASN A 116 13.44 -8.35 -9.99
CA ASN A 116 14.19 -7.13 -9.77
C ASN A 116 13.49 -6.22 -8.76
N GLU A 117 12.17 -6.11 -8.83
CA GLU A 117 11.36 -5.42 -7.83
C GLU A 117 11.52 -6.08 -6.45
N CYS A 118 11.41 -7.40 -6.35
CA CYS A 118 11.57 -8.14 -5.09
C CYS A 118 12.94 -7.87 -4.44
N VAL A 119 14.02 -7.98 -5.22
CA VAL A 119 15.39 -7.76 -4.73
C VAL A 119 15.58 -6.31 -4.25
N LYS A 120 15.10 -5.33 -5.02
CA LYS A 120 15.18 -3.91 -4.64
C LYS A 120 14.42 -3.63 -3.35
N THR A 121 13.20 -4.15 -3.22
CA THR A 121 12.35 -3.99 -2.03
C THR A 121 13.01 -4.55 -0.77
N TRP A 122 13.58 -5.76 -0.83
CA TRP A 122 14.28 -6.32 0.32
C TRP A 122 15.61 -5.64 0.63
N LEU A 123 16.35 -5.16 -0.38
CA LEU A 123 17.56 -4.37 -0.18
C LEU A 123 17.26 -3.06 0.54
N MET A 124 16.14 -2.45 0.18
CA MET A 124 15.60 -1.23 0.76
C MET A 124 15.23 -1.39 2.24
N VAL A 125 14.60 -2.52 2.60
CA VAL A 125 14.32 -2.89 3.99
C VAL A 125 15.62 -3.19 4.75
N LEU A 126 16.52 -3.98 4.16
CA LEU A 126 17.80 -4.35 4.79
C LEU A 126 18.67 -3.14 5.18
N ARG A 127 18.61 -2.07 4.39
CA ARG A 127 19.42 -0.86 4.62
C ARG A 127 18.67 0.23 5.36
N ASN A 128 17.48 -0.07 5.90
CA ASN A 128 16.59 0.88 6.56
C ASN A 128 16.46 2.19 5.75
N ILE A 129 16.36 2.10 4.41
CA ILE A 129 16.27 3.29 3.54
C ILE A 129 14.88 3.96 3.68
N VAL A 130 13.91 3.25 4.26
CA VAL A 130 12.55 3.71 4.47
C VAL A 130 12.13 3.41 5.89
N GLY A 131 11.24 4.26 6.41
CA GLY A 131 10.81 4.30 7.79
C GLY A 131 11.33 5.56 8.48
N ASP A 132 10.90 5.74 9.73
CA ASP A 132 11.30 6.87 10.57
C ASP A 132 12.82 6.88 10.86
N GLU A 133 13.49 5.74 10.64
CA GLU A 133 14.93 5.53 10.81
C GLU A 133 15.79 5.88 9.59
N SER A 134 15.17 6.25 8.46
CA SER A 134 15.86 6.45 7.17
C SER A 134 16.99 7.50 7.16
N ASN A 135 17.08 8.31 8.22
CA ASN A 135 18.09 9.37 8.39
C ASN A 135 19.23 9.02 9.38
N MET A 136 19.27 7.81 9.94
CA MET A 136 20.33 7.43 10.90
C MET A 136 21.62 6.89 10.25
N GLY A 137 21.63 6.65 8.93
CA GLY A 137 22.79 6.10 8.20
C GLY A 137 23.46 7.06 7.22
N TYR A 138 24.78 7.25 7.31
CA TYR A 138 25.53 8.01 6.30
C TYR A 138 25.63 7.18 5.00
N LYS A 139 25.06 7.68 3.90
CA LYS A 139 25.02 7.00 2.59
C LYS A 139 24.38 5.59 2.63
N GLY A 140 23.41 5.37 3.51
CA GLY A 140 22.72 4.07 3.65
C GLY A 140 23.59 2.96 4.26
N ILE A 141 24.62 3.35 5.01
CA ILE A 141 25.42 2.47 5.86
C ILE A 141 25.06 2.86 7.30
N SER A 142 24.36 1.98 8.00
CA SER A 142 24.15 2.10 9.45
C SER A 142 25.50 1.93 10.16
N ILE A 143 25.76 2.74 11.18
CA ILE A 143 27.01 2.65 11.95
C ILE A 143 27.00 1.28 12.66
N PRO A 144 27.98 0.39 12.42
CA PRO A 144 27.97 -1.00 12.88
C PRO A 144 28.02 -1.18 14.41
N LEU A 145 28.12 -0.10 15.18
CA LEU A 145 28.10 -0.13 16.64
C LEU A 145 26.70 0.02 17.24
N ALA A 146 25.70 0.43 16.46
CA ALA A 146 24.31 0.60 16.93
C ALA A 146 23.38 -0.56 16.52
N GLU A 147 23.87 -1.52 15.73
CA GLU A 147 23.10 -2.65 15.14
C GLU A 147 22.54 -3.65 16.18
N ARG A 148 22.87 -3.49 17.47
CA ARG A 148 22.52 -4.43 18.56
C ARG A 148 21.35 -4.00 19.46
N PHE A 149 20.69 -2.87 19.21
CA PHE A 149 19.83 -2.26 20.24
C PHE A 149 18.37 -1.94 19.86
N TYR A 150 17.83 -2.30 18.69
CA TYR A 150 16.46 -1.88 18.31
C TYR A 150 15.61 -2.95 17.60
N GLU A 151 14.27 -2.77 17.67
CA GLU A 151 13.17 -3.64 17.16
C GLU A 151 13.29 -4.06 15.68
N ASP A 152 14.17 -3.40 14.91
CA ASP A 152 14.44 -3.68 13.51
C ASP A 152 15.37 -4.89 13.26
N GLU A 153 15.87 -5.56 14.31
CA GLU A 153 16.67 -6.78 14.17
C GLU A 153 15.88 -7.88 13.43
N ASP A 154 14.60 -8.06 13.74
CA ASP A 154 13.73 -9.06 13.10
C ASP A 154 13.54 -8.78 11.61
N ARG A 155 13.30 -7.52 11.24
CA ARG A 155 13.12 -7.10 9.84
C ARG A 155 14.41 -7.22 9.06
N THR A 156 15.54 -6.89 9.68
CA THR A 156 16.87 -7.01 9.08
C THR A 156 17.22 -8.47 8.83
N ILE A 157 17.01 -9.35 9.82
CA ILE A 157 17.20 -10.80 9.70
C ILE A 157 16.28 -11.37 8.61
N LEU A 158 15.01 -10.95 8.59
CA LEU A 158 14.05 -11.36 7.55
C LEU A 158 14.54 -10.94 6.16
N ALA A 159 14.96 -9.69 5.98
CA ALA A 159 15.47 -9.19 4.70
C ALA A 159 16.73 -9.94 4.25
N ARG A 160 17.67 -10.21 5.16
CA ARG A 160 18.87 -11.04 4.87
C ARG A 160 18.47 -12.44 4.41
N THR A 161 17.54 -13.06 5.12
CA THR A 161 17.04 -14.41 4.81
C THR A 161 16.37 -14.44 3.44
N ARG A 162 15.53 -13.46 3.13
CA ARG A 162 14.80 -13.35 1.87
C ARG A 162 15.72 -13.06 0.69
N LEU A 163 16.68 -12.15 0.84
CA LEU A 163 17.70 -11.90 -0.19
C LEU A 163 18.53 -13.14 -0.46
N THR A 164 18.97 -13.85 0.57
CA THR A 164 19.70 -15.12 0.43
C THR A 164 18.86 -16.16 -0.32
N ALA A 165 17.57 -16.28 0.00
CA ALA A 165 16.67 -17.22 -0.67
C ALA A 165 16.43 -16.88 -2.16
N VAL A 166 16.38 -15.60 -2.52
CA VAL A 166 16.06 -15.15 -3.89
C VAL A 166 17.29 -15.07 -4.80
N CYS A 167 18.41 -14.53 -4.29
CA CYS A 167 19.60 -14.28 -5.10
C CYS A 167 20.84 -15.05 -4.65
N GLY A 168 20.75 -15.83 -3.56
CA GLY A 168 21.88 -16.61 -3.02
C GLY A 168 22.95 -15.77 -2.32
N ARG A 169 22.74 -14.46 -2.15
CA ARG A 169 23.72 -13.54 -1.55
C ARG A 169 23.07 -12.39 -0.79
N VAL A 170 23.87 -11.75 0.06
CA VAL A 170 23.52 -10.54 0.80
C VAL A 170 24.60 -9.48 0.52
N PRO A 171 24.26 -8.18 0.47
CA PRO A 171 25.26 -7.13 0.31
C PRO A 171 26.29 -7.19 1.43
N LYS A 172 27.56 -7.04 1.08
CA LYS A 172 28.62 -6.89 2.10
C LYS A 172 28.54 -5.50 2.72
N PHE A 173 29.01 -5.34 3.96
CA PHE A 173 28.95 -4.04 4.65
C PHE A 173 29.72 -2.92 3.91
N TRP A 174 30.72 -3.28 3.10
CA TRP A 174 31.52 -2.35 2.29
C TRP A 174 31.09 -2.27 0.81
N GLU A 175 29.99 -2.92 0.43
CA GLU A 175 29.48 -2.92 -0.95
C GLU A 175 28.37 -1.88 -1.13
N THR A 176 28.46 -1.05 -2.17
CA THR A 176 27.41 -0.07 -2.48
C THR A 176 26.16 -0.74 -3.07
N ASN A 177 24.99 -0.12 -2.91
CA ASN A 177 23.72 -0.59 -3.50
C ASN A 177 23.86 -0.87 -4.99
N LYS A 178 24.46 0.05 -5.74
CA LYS A 178 24.70 -0.09 -7.18
C LYS A 178 25.53 -1.33 -7.50
N LYS A 179 26.69 -1.49 -6.87
CA LYS A 179 27.57 -2.65 -7.08
C LYS A 179 26.91 -3.98 -6.72
N PHE A 180 26.04 -3.98 -5.71
CA PHE A 180 25.26 -5.16 -5.37
C PHE A 180 24.23 -5.47 -6.46
N LEU A 181 23.37 -4.49 -6.80
CA LEU A 181 22.29 -4.65 -7.77
C LEU A 181 22.79 -5.06 -9.16
N ASP A 182 23.89 -4.47 -9.64
CA ASP A 182 24.49 -4.81 -10.94
C ASP A 182 24.87 -6.31 -11.06
N LYS A 183 25.08 -7.00 -9.93
CA LYS A 183 25.44 -8.42 -9.88
C LYS A 183 24.26 -9.37 -9.76
N VAL A 184 23.13 -8.92 -9.21
CA VAL A 184 21.98 -9.77 -8.91
C VAL A 184 20.79 -9.56 -9.84
N LEU A 185 20.62 -8.36 -10.39
CA LEU A 185 19.46 -8.06 -11.22
C LEU A 185 19.51 -8.82 -12.55
N LEU A 186 18.35 -9.27 -13.00
CA LEU A 186 18.17 -9.92 -14.29
C LEU A 186 18.04 -8.83 -15.39
N PRO A 187 18.60 -9.05 -16.59
CA PRO A 187 18.46 -8.10 -17.69
C PRO A 187 17.00 -8.00 -18.14
N GLU A 188 16.48 -6.78 -18.19
CA GLU A 188 15.14 -6.50 -18.72
C GLU A 188 15.16 -6.60 -20.25
N ALA A 189 14.20 -7.33 -20.83
CA ALA A 189 14.14 -7.62 -22.27
C ALA A 189 14.03 -6.37 -23.16
N SER A 190 13.67 -5.21 -22.61
CA SER A 190 13.53 -3.94 -23.34
C SER A 190 14.83 -3.17 -23.55
N THR A 191 15.96 -3.63 -23.00
CA THR A 191 17.23 -2.89 -23.06
C THR A 191 18.11 -3.41 -24.19
N SER A 192 17.66 -3.25 -25.43
CA SER A 192 18.53 -3.35 -26.61
C SER A 192 19.46 -2.14 -26.61
N VAL A 193 20.66 -2.29 -26.05
CA VAL A 193 21.65 -1.22 -26.05
C VAL A 193 22.30 -1.21 -27.44
N ALA A 194 21.81 -0.33 -28.32
CA ALA A 194 22.47 -0.01 -29.57
C ALA A 194 23.76 0.77 -29.24
N GLY A 195 24.84 0.05 -28.98
CA GLY A 195 26.17 0.67 -28.85
C GLY A 195 26.62 1.18 -30.21
N THR A 196 26.76 2.50 -30.36
CA THR A 196 27.49 3.06 -31.51
C THR A 196 28.97 2.78 -31.28
N VAL A 197 29.56 1.92 -32.09
CA VAL A 197 31.00 1.68 -32.12
C VAL A 197 31.66 2.95 -32.68
N ILE A 198 32.25 3.77 -31.82
CA ILE A 198 33.15 4.84 -32.26
C ILE A 198 34.47 4.15 -32.63
N SER A 199 34.62 3.77 -33.90
CA SER A 199 35.90 3.34 -34.45
C SER A 199 36.86 4.52 -34.45
N GLY A 200 37.95 4.42 -33.68
CA GLY A 200 38.97 5.45 -33.59
C GLY A 200 39.62 5.73 -34.95
N SER A 201 39.52 6.96 -35.43
CA SER A 201 40.39 7.47 -36.49
C SER A 201 41.75 7.82 -35.88
N ASN A 202 42.70 6.90 -36.04
CA ASN A 202 44.11 7.12 -35.79
C ASN A 202 44.65 8.06 -36.88
N SER A 203 44.68 9.37 -36.64
CA SER A 203 45.37 10.31 -37.54
C SER A 203 46.86 10.29 -37.23
N GLY A 204 47.60 9.54 -38.05
CA GLY A 204 49.04 9.41 -38.00
C GLY A 204 49.78 10.72 -38.24
N ASP A 205 50.80 10.90 -37.39
CA ASP A 205 52.19 11.25 -37.74
C ASP A 205 52.44 11.83 -39.14
N SER A 206 52.84 13.11 -39.19
CA SER A 206 53.58 13.68 -40.32
C SER A 206 54.90 14.23 -39.83
N THR A 207 55.87 13.34 -39.71
CA THR A 207 57.29 13.68 -39.60
C THR A 207 57.87 13.93 -41.00
N ARG A 208 58.27 15.18 -41.24
CA ARG A 208 59.39 15.69 -42.06
C ARG A 208 59.67 15.09 -43.45
N GLU A 209 59.68 15.97 -44.45
CA GLU A 209 60.62 15.85 -45.58
C GLU A 209 61.21 17.23 -45.93
N ASN A 210 62.54 17.29 -45.95
CA ASN A 210 63.39 18.37 -46.45
C ASN A 210 63.36 18.36 -48.00
N SER A 211 63.28 19.53 -48.64
CA SER A 211 63.99 19.79 -49.90
C SER A 211 64.12 21.29 -50.20
N GLU A 212 65.40 21.69 -50.37
CA GLU A 212 65.91 22.67 -51.34
C GLU A 212 65.41 24.14 -51.31
N LYS A 213 66.24 25.01 -50.70
CA LYS A 213 67.03 26.02 -51.44
C LYS A 213 68.13 26.63 -50.57
#